data_AF-A0A6J6AD69-F1
#
_entry.id   AF-A0A6J6AD69-F1
#
_cell.length_a   1.000
_cell.length_b   1.000
_cell.length_c   1.000
_cell.angle_alpha   90.00
_cell.angle_beta   90.00
_cell.angle_gamma   90.00
#
_symmetry.space_group_name_H-M   'P 1'
#
loop_
_entity.id
_entity.type
_entity.pdbx_description
1 polymer ?
#
loop_
_entity_poly.entity_id
_entity_poly.type
_entity_poly.pdbx_seq_one_letter_code
_entity_poly.pdbx_strand_id
1 'polypeptide(L)' 'MKVELDLSGTVDVVAERARLEKDLVTAQKDMKTAEVKLSNEGFMAKAPENVVAEIKERMAATSADIERITAQLAALK' A
#
# COMPACT_ATOMS: atom_id res chain seq x y z
N MET A 1 -21.70 3.90 -39.62
CA MET A 1 -20.36 3.29 -39.54
C MET A 1 -19.99 3.26 -38.07
N LYS A 2 -20.09 2.09 -37.44
CA LYS A 2 -19.92 1.93 -35.99
C LYS A 2 -18.47 1.49 -35.76
N VAL A 3 -17.66 2.38 -35.20
CA VAL A 3 -16.37 2.04 -34.61
C VAL A 3 -16.49 2.38 -33.13
N GLU A 4 -17.23 1.55 -32.42
CA GLU A 4 -17.13 1.48 -30.96
C GLU A 4 -15.94 0.59 -30.70
N LEU A 5 -14.77 1.22 -30.58
CA LEU A 5 -13.59 0.55 -30.07
C LEU A 5 -13.92 0.22 -28.61
N ASP A 6 -14.07 -1.07 -28.31
CA ASP A 6 -14.20 -1.58 -26.94
C ASP A 6 -12.87 -1.41 -26.19
N LEU A 7 -12.50 -0.15 -25.96
CA LEU A 7 -11.39 0.24 -25.11
C LEU A 7 -11.85 0.53 -23.70
N SER A 8 -13.15 0.78 -23.47
CA SER A 8 -13.62 1.20 -22.14
C SER A 8 -13.26 0.19 -21.06
N GLY A 9 -13.56 -1.10 -21.26
CA GLY A 9 -13.22 -2.14 -20.28
C GLY A 9 -11.71 -2.33 -20.06
N THR A 10 -10.91 -2.26 -21.13
CA THR A 10 -9.44 -2.46 -21.03
C THR A 10 -8.72 -1.22 -20.48
N VAL A 11 -9.14 -0.02 -20.88
CA VAL A 11 -8.56 1.25 -20.40
C VAL A 11 -8.92 1.47 -18.94
N ASP A 12 -10.14 1.14 -18.52
CA ASP A 12 -10.54 1.22 -17.10
C ASP A 12 -9.70 0.27 -16.24
N VAL A 13 -9.42 -0.95 -16.71
CA VAL A 13 -8.54 -1.91 -16.00
C VAL A 13 -7.08 -1.42 -15.93
N VAL A 14 -6.54 -0.87 -17.02
CA VAL A 14 -5.17 -0.31 -17.05
C VAL A 14 -5.05 0.89 -16.10
N ALA A 15 -6.04 1.79 -16.11
CA ALA A 15 -6.08 2.94 -15.21
C ALA A 15 -6.25 2.53 -13.74
N GLU A 16 -7.12 1.56 -13.47
CA GLU A 16 -7.33 1.00 -12.13
C GLU A 16 -6.05 0.34 -11.60
N ARG A 17 -5.41 -0.50 -12.43
CA ARG A 17 -4.12 -1.13 -12.10
C ARG A 17 -3.07 -0.07 -11.77
N ALA A 18 -2.93 0.97 -12.61
CA ALA A 18 -1.96 2.04 -12.37
C ALA A 18 -2.25 2.81 -11.06
N ARG A 19 -3.52 3.04 -10.72
CA ARG A 19 -3.90 3.65 -9.43
C ARG A 19 -3.50 2.74 -8.27
N LEU A 20 -3.88 1.47 -8.31
CA LEU A 20 -3.57 0.51 -7.26
C LEU A 20 -2.07 0.27 -7.11
N GLU A 21 -1.28 0.23 -8.18
CA GLU A 21 0.18 0.14 -8.12
C GLU A 21 0.79 1.37 -7.43
N LYS A 22 0.27 2.57 -7.71
CA LYS A 22 0.70 3.79 -7.02
C LYS A 22 0.34 3.77 -5.53
N ASP A 23 -0.85 3.31 -5.20
CA ASP A 23 -1.32 3.16 -3.82
C ASP A 23 -0.46 2.11 -3.09
N LEU A 24 -0.13 1.00 -3.74
CA LEU A 24 0.76 -0.04 -3.24
C LEU A 24 2.14 0.50 -2.90
N VAL A 25 2.75 1.25 -3.83
CA VAL A 25 4.07 1.86 -3.62
C VAL A 25 4.03 2.85 -2.44
N THR A 26 2.94 3.57 -2.27
CA THR A 26 2.76 4.51 -1.16
C THR A 26 2.68 3.75 0.17
N ALA A 27 1.82 2.73 0.24
CA ALA A 27 1.68 1.89 1.43
C ALA A 27 2.98 1.16 1.80
N GLN A 28 3.74 0.68 0.82
CA GLN A 28 5.05 0.05 1.02
C GLN A 28 6.09 1.03 1.59
N LYS A 29 6.10 2.28 1.15
CA LYS A 29 7.00 3.31 1.69
C LYS A 29 6.65 3.67 3.13
N ASP A 30 5.36 3.75 3.44
CA ASP A 30 4.89 4.03 4.79
C ASP A 30 5.22 2.87 5.75
N MET A 31 4.97 1.63 5.32
CA MET A 31 5.36 0.43 6.05
C MET A 31 6.87 0.39 6.33
N LYS A 32 7.69 0.64 5.30
CA LYS A 32 9.15 0.65 5.44
C LYS A 32 9.63 1.74 6.40
N THR A 33 8.96 2.89 6.43
CA THR A 33 9.28 3.96 7.37
C THR A 33 8.96 3.54 8.81
N ALA A 34 7.83 2.85 9.04
CA ALA A 34 7.49 2.29 10.34
C ALA A 34 8.48 1.19 10.77
N GLU A 35 8.84 0.30 9.85
CA GLU A 35 9.81 -0.78 10.07
C GLU A 35 11.19 -0.23 10.47
N VAL A 36 11.71 0.78 9.77
CA VAL A 36 12.98 1.43 10.12
C VAL A 36 12.95 2.03 11.52
N LYS A 37 11.82 2.64 11.92
CA LYS A 37 11.67 3.19 13.28
C LYS A 37 11.64 2.08 14.33
N LEU A 38 10.96 0.97 14.07
CA LEU A 38 10.87 -0.17 14.98
C LEU A 38 12.17 -0.98 15.06
N SER A 39 12.94 -1.04 13.98
CA SER A 39 14.25 -1.70 13.94
C SER A 39 15.37 -0.85 14.55
N ASN A 40 15.15 0.44 14.76
CA ASN A 40 16.15 1.31 15.36
C ASN A 40 16.12 1.16 16.88
N GLU A 41 17.04 0.35 17.42
CA GLU A 41 17.17 0.10 18.85
C GLU A 41 17.36 1.38 19.68
N GLY A 42 18.06 2.38 19.13
CA GLY A 42 18.26 3.67 19.80
C GLY A 42 16.98 4.51 19.89
N PHE A 43 16.08 4.39 18.91
CA PHE A 43 14.74 4.93 18.98
C PHE A 43 13.90 4.13 19.98
N MET A 44 13.87 2.80 19.86
CA MET A 44 13.06 1.93 20.72
C MET A 44 13.43 2.02 22.20
N ALA A 45 14.70 2.24 22.53
CA ALA A 45 15.16 2.40 23.91
C ALA A 45 14.71 3.72 24.56
N LYS A 46 14.33 4.73 23.76
CA LYS A 46 13.94 6.08 24.22
C LYS A 46 12.51 6.44 23.87
N ALA A 47 11.88 5.68 22.98
CA ALA A 47 10.54 5.93 22.49
C ALA A 47 9.52 5.60 23.58
N PRO A 48 8.59 6.53 23.87
CA PRO A 48 7.45 6.25 24.74
C PRO A 48 6.61 5.08 24.21
N GLU A 49 6.01 4.30 25.12
CA GLU A 49 5.18 3.14 24.75
C GLU A 49 4.02 3.50 23.80
N ASN A 50 3.40 4.68 23.99
CA ASN A 50 2.33 5.15 23.11
C ASN A 50 2.83 5.40 21.68
N VAL A 51 4.05 5.89 21.51
CA VAL A 51 4.66 6.10 20.19
C VAL A 51 5.01 4.76 19.54
N VAL A 52 5.54 3.82 20.31
CA VAL A 52 5.83 2.46 19.82
C VAL A 52 4.54 1.74 19.40
N ALA A 53 3.47 1.87 20.19
CA ALA A 53 2.16 1.31 19.88
C ALA A 53 1.59 1.91 18.58
N GLU A 54 1.61 3.23 18.44
CA GLU A 54 1.14 3.92 17.23
C GLU A 54 1.91 3.48 15.98
N ILE A 55 3.24 3.33 16.07
CA ILE A 55 4.06 2.87 14.93
C ILE A 55 3.74 1.41 14.59
N LYS A 56 3.53 0.54 15.59
CA LYS A 56 3.12 -0.86 15.36
C LYS A 56 1.73 -0.95 14.73
N GLU A 57 0.77 -0.16 15.19
CA GLU A 57 -0.57 -0.07 14.60
C GLU A 57 -0.49 0.43 13.16
N ARG A 58 0.30 1.48 12.91
CA ARG A 58 0.55 1.98 11.55
C ARG A 58 1.15 0.88 10.67
N MET A 59 2.16 0.15 11.16
CA MET A 59 2.78 -0.93 10.42
C MET A 59 1.77 -2.03 10.06
N ALA A 60 0.95 -2.45 11.02
CA ALA A 60 -0.10 -3.44 10.81
C ALA A 60 -1.15 -2.96 9.78
N ALA A 61 -1.61 -1.71 9.90
CA ALA A 61 -2.55 -1.11 8.95
C ALA A 61 -1.96 -1.06 7.53
N THR A 62 -0.73 -0.57 7.39
CA THR A 62 -0.06 -0.51 6.07
C THR A 62 0.19 -1.89 5.48
N SER A 63 0.51 -2.90 6.31
CA SER A 63 0.66 -4.28 5.87
C SER A 63 -0.65 -4.84 5.33
N ALA A 64 -1.76 -4.63 6.05
CA ALA A 64 -3.08 -5.06 5.62
C ALA A 64 -3.52 -4.36 4.30
N ASP A 65 -3.21 -3.07 4.15
CA ASP A 65 -3.46 -2.34 2.91
C ASP A 65 -2.65 -2.87 1.73
N ILE A 66 -1.36 -3.17 1.94
CA ILE A 66 -0.50 -3.79 0.92
C ILE A 66 -1.08 -5.13 0.47
N GLU A 67 -1.47 -6.00 1.41
CA GLU A 67 -2.08 -7.30 1.09
C GLU A 67 -3.38 -7.12 0.29
N ARG A 68 -4.26 -6.23 0.74
CA ARG A 68 -5.54 -5.93 0.08
C ARG A 68 -5.32 -5.40 -1.34
N ILE A 69 -4.43 -4.43 -1.52
CA ILE A 69 -4.14 -3.83 -2.83
C ILE A 69 -3.48 -4.86 -3.75
N THR A 70 -2.56 -5.66 -3.24
CA THR A 70 -1.91 -6.74 -4.01
C THR A 70 -2.94 -7.78 -4.46
N ALA A 71 -3.88 -8.16 -3.59
CA ALA A 71 -4.96 -9.07 -3.94
C ALA A 71 -5.89 -8.47 -5.02
N GLN A 72 -6.22 -7.18 -4.92
CA GLN A 72 -7.00 -6.48 -5.95
C GLN A 72 -6.27 -6.45 -7.29
N LEU A 73 -4.97 -6.11 -7.29
CA LEU A 73 -4.11 -6.13 -8.48
C LEU A 73 -4.04 -7.52 -9.14
N ALA A 74 -3.98 -8.59 -8.34
CA ALA A 74 -3.97 -9.96 -8.84
C ALA A 74 -5.34 -10.39 -9.41
N ALA A 75 -6.43 -9.82 -8.90
CA ALA A 75 -7.78 -10.10 -9.38
C ALA A 75 -8.13 -9.36 -10.69
N LEU A 76 -7.44 -8.26 -10.99
CA LEU A 76 -7.52 -7.56 -12.27
C LEU A 76 -6.84 -8.41 -13.35
N LYS A 77 -7.66 -9.06 -14.20
CA LYS A 77 -7.21 -9.82 -15.37
C LYS A 77 -6.78 -8.91 -16.51
#